data_AF-A0A0F9AVM1-F1
#
_entry.id   AF-A0A0F9AVM1-F1
#
_cell.length_a   1.000
_cell.length_b   1.000
_cell.length_c   1.000
_cell.angle_alpha   90.00
_cell.angle_beta   90.00
_cell.angle_gamma   90.00
#
_symmetry.space_group_name_H-M   'P 1'
#
loop_
_entity.id
_entity.type
_entity.pdbx_description
1 polymer ?
#
loop_
_entity_poly.entity_id
_entity_poly.type
_entity_poly.pdbx_seq_one_letter_code
_entity_poly.pdbx_strand_id
1 'polypeptide(L)'
;MTTKAHARYRSKIQKLKNGKGVIFPGVTTIIDGSLGWNKRILINWARREALAGRDPDKLLAKAGDIGSCVHKMIEAHVKGQIEGRELIPELDSFCKEDIDKAETAFIAFLDWEKEKSLKYIESELQVVSEEYQYGG
;
A
#
# COMPACT_ATOMS: atom_id res chain seq x y z
N MET A 1 -12.99 -10.22 6.38
CA MET A 1 -11.75 -9.49 6.04
C MET A 1 -12.17 -8.14 5.49
N THR A 2 -12.26 -7.13 6.36
CA THR A 2 -12.64 -5.78 5.97
C THR A 2 -11.42 -5.16 5.31
N THR A 3 -11.42 -5.06 3.98
CA THR A 3 -10.46 -4.24 3.24
C THR A 3 -10.40 -2.89 3.94
N LYS A 4 -9.21 -2.48 4.43
CA LYS A 4 -9.01 -1.13 4.99
C LYS A 4 -9.64 -0.15 4.02
N ALA A 5 -10.65 0.58 4.50
CA ALA A 5 -11.49 1.43 3.67
C ALA A 5 -10.60 2.26 2.74
N HIS A 6 -10.85 2.18 1.43
CA HIS A 6 -10.18 3.02 0.44
C HIS A 6 -10.08 4.44 1.00
N ALA A 7 -8.86 4.93 1.18
CA ALA A 7 -8.60 6.27 1.67
C ALA A 7 -9.47 7.23 0.85
N ARG A 8 -10.27 8.06 1.55
CA ARG A 8 -11.19 8.98 0.87
C ARG A 8 -10.45 10.28 0.58
N TYR A 9 -10.05 10.45 -0.66
CA TYR A 9 -9.46 11.69 -1.14
C TYR A 9 -10.55 12.73 -1.32
N ARG A 10 -10.46 13.83 -0.57
CA ARG A 10 -11.42 14.94 -0.64
C ARG A 10 -10.76 16.18 -1.20
N SER A 11 -11.44 16.81 -2.14
CA SER A 11 -11.10 18.16 -2.59
C SER A 11 -11.11 19.11 -1.40
N LYS A 12 -10.05 19.91 -1.29
CA LYS A 12 -9.90 21.02 -0.36
C LYS A 12 -10.61 22.28 -0.89
N ILE A 13 -10.82 22.37 -2.20
CA ILE A 13 -11.39 23.54 -2.88
C ILE A 13 -12.88 23.35 -3.20
N GLN A 14 -13.25 22.23 -3.82
CA GLN A 14 -14.61 21.94 -4.26
C GLN A 14 -15.44 21.35 -3.11
N LYS A 15 -16.52 22.03 -2.72
CA LYS A 15 -17.40 21.63 -1.62
C LYS A 15 -18.80 21.28 -2.09
N LEU A 16 -19.37 20.24 -1.48
CA LEU A 16 -20.77 19.87 -1.58
C LEU A 16 -21.66 20.87 -0.83
N LYS A 17 -22.98 20.80 -1.06
CA LYS A 17 -23.98 21.66 -0.37
C LYS A 17 -23.91 21.61 1.15
N ASN A 18 -23.45 20.49 1.72
CA ASN A 18 -23.26 20.31 3.16
C ASN A 18 -21.88 20.78 3.67
N GLY A 19 -21.12 21.50 2.84
CA GLY A 19 -19.79 22.03 3.17
C GLY A 19 -18.63 21.02 3.11
N LYS A 20 -18.91 19.72 2.89
CA LYS A 20 -17.86 18.69 2.78
C LYS A 20 -17.18 18.72 1.43
N GLY A 21 -15.87 18.47 1.38
CA GLY A 21 -15.12 18.33 0.13
C GLY A 21 -15.66 17.20 -0.76
N VAL A 22 -15.72 17.45 -2.07
CA VAL A 22 -16.06 16.46 -3.10
C VAL A 22 -15.06 15.30 -3.04
N ILE A 23 -15.54 14.06 -3.20
CA ILE A 23 -14.68 12.88 -3.17
C ILE A 23 -14.10 12.66 -4.56
N PHE A 24 -12.79 12.51 -4.64
CA PHE A 24 -12.09 12.12 -5.85
C PHE A 24 -11.71 10.63 -5.82
N PRO A 25 -11.65 9.96 -6.99
CA PRO A 25 -11.16 8.59 -7.09
C PRO A 25 -9.68 8.48 -6.68
N GLY A 26 -9.31 7.32 -6.16
CA GLY A 26 -7.92 6.98 -5.88
C GLY A 26 -7.15 6.67 -7.17
N VAL A 27 -5.83 6.91 -7.18
CA VAL A 27 -4.94 6.56 -8.30
C VAL A 27 -5.10 5.08 -8.67
N THR A 28 -5.09 4.17 -7.70
CA THR A 28 -5.23 2.73 -7.94
C THR A 28 -6.60 2.37 -8.53
N THR A 29 -7.66 3.09 -8.17
CA THR A 29 -8.99 2.92 -8.77
C THR A 29 -9.01 3.32 -10.24
N ILE A 30 -8.40 4.45 -10.58
CA ILE A 30 -8.28 4.89 -11.98
C ILE A 30 -7.46 3.88 -12.77
N ILE A 31 -6.32 3.44 -12.23
CA ILE A 31 -5.42 2.47 -12.87
C ILE A 31 -6.13 1.14 -13.13
N ASP A 32 -6.89 0.61 -12.16
CA ASP A 32 -7.62 -0.66 -12.32
C ASP A 32 -8.69 -0.59 -13.43
N GLY A 33 -9.33 0.58 -13.59
CA GLY A 33 -10.36 0.81 -14.60
C GLY A 33 -9.82 1.22 -15.98
N SER A 34 -8.64 1.85 -16.04
CA SER A 34 -8.21 2.60 -17.25
C SER A 34 -6.94 2.07 -17.92
N LEU A 35 -6.02 1.43 -17.19
CA LEU A 35 -4.71 1.06 -17.74
C LEU A 35 -4.64 -0.36 -18.31
N GLY A 36 -5.77 -0.97 -18.65
CA GLY A 36 -5.80 -2.14 -19.55
C GLY A 36 -4.96 -3.34 -19.09
N TRP A 37 -4.75 -3.51 -17.78
CA TRP A 37 -4.06 -4.67 -17.23
C TRP A 37 -4.65 -5.94 -17.84
N ASN A 38 -3.80 -6.84 -18.32
CA ASN A 38 -4.26 -8.12 -18.85
C ASN A 38 -4.71 -9.02 -17.68
N LYS A 39 -5.90 -8.71 -17.13
CA LYS A 39 -6.54 -9.44 -16.03
C LYS A 39 -6.71 -10.92 -16.38
N ARG A 40 -6.74 -11.29 -17.67
CA ARG A 40 -6.79 -12.69 -18.12
C ARG A 40 -5.58 -13.49 -17.67
N ILE A 41 -4.39 -12.89 -17.62
CA ILE A 41 -3.18 -13.59 -17.13
C ILE A 41 -3.31 -13.89 -15.64
N LEU A 42 -3.76 -12.92 -14.84
CA LEU A 42 -3.98 -13.11 -13.41
C LEU A 42 -5.10 -14.12 -13.11
N ILE A 43 -6.19 -14.10 -13.90
CA ILE A 43 -7.27 -15.09 -13.83
C ILE A 43 -6.74 -16.49 -14.17
N ASN A 44 -5.92 -16.62 -15.21
CA ASN A 44 -5.32 -17.90 -15.58
C ASN A 44 -4.36 -18.42 -14.51
N TRP A 45 -3.58 -17.54 -13.89
CA TRP A 45 -2.75 -17.90 -12.73
C TRP A 45 -3.61 -18.41 -11.58
N ALA A 46 -4.66 -17.67 -11.17
CA ALA A 46 -5.55 -18.09 -10.10
C ALA A 46 -6.21 -19.46 -10.39
N ARG A 47 -6.61 -19.70 -11.65
CA ARG A 47 -7.14 -21.00 -12.08
C ARG A 47 -6.10 -22.11 -11.96
N ARG A 48 -4.83 -21.87 -12.33
CA ARG A 48 -3.75 -22.86 -12.19
C ARG A 48 -3.50 -23.21 -10.73
N GLU A 49 -3.50 -22.22 -9.85
CA GLU A 49 -3.36 -22.45 -8.40
C GLU A 49 -4.51 -23.29 -7.85
N ALA A 50 -5.75 -22.99 -8.24
CA ALA A 50 -6.93 -23.76 -7.87
C ALA A 50 -6.87 -25.21 -8.37
N LEU A 51 -6.47 -25.42 -9.64
CA LEU A 51 -6.30 -26.76 -10.22
C LEU A 51 -5.17 -27.55 -9.54
N ALA A 52 -4.18 -26.88 -8.96
CA ALA A 52 -3.12 -27.49 -8.16
C ALA A 52 -3.57 -27.75 -6.70
N GLY A 53 -4.84 -27.53 -6.36
CA GLY A 53 -5.41 -27.76 -5.03
C GLY A 53 -5.11 -26.66 -4.01
N ARG A 54 -4.59 -25.50 -4.44
CA ARG A 54 -4.33 -24.34 -3.57
C ARG A 54 -5.49 -23.36 -3.67
N ASP A 55 -5.71 -22.61 -2.60
CA ASP A 55 -6.71 -21.55 -2.55
C ASP A 55 -6.08 -20.22 -2.97
N PRO A 56 -6.40 -19.68 -4.17
CA PRO A 56 -5.78 -18.46 -4.68
C PRO A 56 -6.07 -17.24 -3.82
N ASP A 57 -7.24 -17.19 -3.17
CA ASP A 57 -7.63 -16.06 -2.32
C ASP A 57 -6.80 -16.03 -1.05
N LYS A 58 -6.51 -17.20 -0.46
CA LYS A 58 -5.58 -17.30 0.68
C LYS A 58 -4.15 -16.95 0.31
N LEU A 59 -3.70 -17.33 -0.89
CA LEU A 59 -2.36 -16.95 -1.38
C LEU A 59 -2.25 -15.44 -1.57
N LEU A 60 -3.29 -14.82 -2.15
CA LEU A 60 -3.37 -13.37 -2.33
C LEU A 60 -3.39 -12.65 -0.97
N ALA A 61 -4.23 -13.11 -0.04
CA ALA A 61 -4.33 -12.55 1.31
C ALA A 61 -2.97 -12.59 2.02
N LYS A 62 -2.31 -13.75 2.01
CA LYS A 62 -0.99 -13.93 2.62
C LYS A 62 0.07 -13.02 1.99
N ALA A 63 0.08 -12.89 0.67
CA ALA A 63 0.99 -11.96 0.00
C ALA A 63 0.71 -10.49 0.39
N GLY A 64 -0.56 -10.13 0.55
CA GLY A 64 -0.98 -8.81 1.03
C GLY A 64 -0.57 -8.52 2.47
N ASP A 65 -0.63 -9.51 3.36
CA ASP A 65 -0.20 -9.40 4.75
C ASP A 65 1.31 -9.17 4.84
N ILE A 66 2.11 -9.96 4.12
CA ILE A 66 3.57 -9.78 4.03
C ILE A 66 3.90 -8.38 3.51
N GLY A 67 3.26 -7.93 2.41
CA GLY A 67 3.47 -6.58 1.88
C GLY A 67 3.10 -5.49 2.88
N SER A 68 2.01 -5.68 3.63
CA SER A 68 1.58 -4.74 4.67
C SER A 68 2.59 -4.64 5.82
N CYS A 69 3.20 -5.76 6.24
CA CYS A 69 4.28 -5.78 7.21
C CYS A 69 5.49 -4.98 6.71
N VAL A 70 5.92 -5.21 5.46
CA VAL A 70 7.06 -4.51 4.85
C VAL A 70 6.81 -3.01 4.83
N HIS A 71 5.64 -2.57 4.37
CA HIS A 71 5.30 -1.14 4.35
C HIS A 71 5.30 -0.53 5.74
N LYS A 72 4.77 -1.22 6.76
CA LYS A 72 4.81 -0.75 8.15
C LYS A 72 6.24 -0.60 8.68
N MET A 73 7.14 -1.54 8.38
CA MET A 73 8.55 -1.47 8.77
C MET A 73 9.26 -0.29 8.10
N ILE A 74 9.08 -0.12 6.78
CA ILE A 74 9.66 0.99 6.02
C ILE A 74 9.11 2.33 6.52
N GLU A 75 7.79 2.43 6.73
CA GLU A 75 7.16 3.65 7.22
C GLU A 75 7.71 4.06 8.59
N ALA A 76 7.83 3.12 9.53
CA ALA A 76 8.41 3.36 10.84
C ALA A 76 9.87 3.83 10.75
N HIS A 77 10.67 3.20 9.90
CA HIS A 77 12.06 3.60 9.65
C HIS A 77 12.14 5.02 9.09
N VAL A 78 11.41 5.32 8.01
CA VAL A 78 11.42 6.63 7.35
C VAL A 78 10.93 7.73 8.29
N LYS A 79 9.82 7.50 9.00
CA LYS A 79 9.33 8.47 9.99
C LYS A 79 10.30 8.64 11.14
N GLY A 80 10.98 7.58 11.56
CA GLY A 80 12.03 7.66 12.57
C GLY A 80 13.22 8.52 12.14
N GLN A 81 13.62 8.44 10.87
CA GLN A 81 14.64 9.33 10.29
C GLN A 81 14.18 10.79 10.24
N ILE A 82 12.91 11.05 9.90
CA ILE A 82 12.33 12.40 9.89
C ILE A 82 12.27 12.98 11.31
N GLU A 83 11.84 12.19 12.29
CA GLU A 83 11.64 12.62 13.68
C GLU A 83 12.92 12.58 14.53
N GLY A 84 14.00 11.96 14.03
CA GLY A 84 15.26 11.80 14.75
C GLY A 84 15.18 10.81 15.93
N ARG A 85 14.25 9.84 15.87
CA ARG A 85 14.08 8.79 16.90
C ARG A 85 13.67 7.48 16.26
N GLU A 86 14.02 6.35 16.88
CA GLU A 86 13.56 5.05 16.42
C GLU A 86 12.05 4.87 16.68
N LEU A 87 11.34 4.34 15.68
CA LEU A 87 9.92 3.98 15.78
C LEU A 87 9.76 2.48 15.59
N ILE A 88 8.91 1.87 16.40
CA ILE A 88 8.62 0.44 16.32
C ILE A 88 7.36 0.24 15.47
N PRO A 89 7.42 -0.56 14.39
CA PRO A 89 6.24 -0.85 13.57
C PRO A 89 5.24 -1.73 14.34
N GLU A 90 3.96 -1.40 14.25
CA GLU A 90 2.88 -2.21 14.85
C GLU A 90 2.60 -3.46 14.00
N LEU A 91 3.05 -4.63 14.45
CA LEU A 91 2.97 -5.89 13.70
C LEU A 91 2.17 -7.01 14.39
N ASP A 92 1.63 -6.78 15.59
CA ASP A 92 0.98 -7.81 16.42
C ASP A 92 -0.21 -8.52 15.75
N SER A 93 -0.80 -7.89 14.73
CA SER A 93 -1.91 -8.47 13.95
C SER A 93 -1.48 -9.50 12.91
N PHE A 94 -0.18 -9.68 12.66
CA PHE A 94 0.36 -10.56 11.62
C PHE A 94 1.00 -11.80 12.24
N CYS A 95 1.00 -12.91 11.49
CA CYS A 95 1.69 -14.12 11.96
C CYS A 95 3.20 -13.98 11.83
N LYS A 96 3.92 -14.73 12.67
CA LYS A 96 5.38 -14.68 12.72
C LYS A 96 6.03 -15.00 11.38
N GLU A 97 5.51 -15.99 10.66
CA GLU A 97 6.07 -16.42 9.38
C GLU A 97 5.99 -15.33 8.30
N ASP A 98 4.98 -14.46 8.38
CA ASP A 98 4.83 -13.34 7.43
C ASP A 98 5.72 -12.16 7.83
N ILE A 99 5.94 -11.95 9.14
CA ILE A 99 6.91 -10.99 9.66
C ILE A 99 8.34 -11.38 9.23
N ASP A 100 8.75 -12.63 9.43
CA ASP A 100 10.09 -13.11 9.05
C ASP A 100 10.39 -12.88 7.54
N LYS A 101 9.38 -13.08 6.69
CA LYS A 101 9.48 -12.79 5.25
C LYS A 101 9.54 -11.29 4.97
N ALA A 102 8.77 -10.50 5.70
CA ALA A 102 8.78 -9.06 5.57
C ALA A 102 10.13 -8.46 5.99
N GLU A 103 10.77 -8.97 7.04
CA GLU A 103 12.11 -8.57 7.48
C GLU A 103 13.14 -8.74 6.37
N THR A 104 13.08 -9.84 5.62
CA THR A 104 13.99 -10.07 4.48
C THR A 104 13.83 -8.98 3.41
N ALA A 105 12.59 -8.62 3.07
CA ALA A 105 12.33 -7.55 2.11
C ALA A 105 12.69 -6.16 2.66
N PHE A 106 12.51 -5.93 3.96
CA PHE A 106 12.92 -4.71 4.64
C PHE A 106 14.44 -4.53 4.64
N ILE A 107 15.21 -5.59 4.88
CA ILE A 107 16.68 -5.57 4.77
C ILE A 107 17.10 -5.18 3.35
N ALA A 108 16.46 -5.75 2.32
CA ALA A 108 16.74 -5.38 0.94
C ALA A 108 16.44 -3.89 0.65
N PHE A 109 15.39 -3.33 1.26
CA PHE A 109 15.12 -1.90 1.21
C PHE A 109 16.24 -1.08 1.88
N LEU A 110 16.70 -1.47 3.07
CA LEU A 110 17.79 -0.78 3.78
C LEU A 110 19.11 -0.82 3.00
N ASP A 111 19.39 -1.93 2.33
CA ASP A 111 20.59 -2.05 1.51
C ASP A 111 20.51 -1.14 0.28
N TRP A 112 19.36 -1.10 -0.39
CA TRP A 112 19.11 -0.13 -1.46
C TRP A 112 19.21 1.32 -0.96
N GLU A 113 18.63 1.62 0.20
CA GLU A 113 18.62 2.96 0.79
C GLU A 113 20.05 3.48 1.04
N LYS A 114 20.95 2.64 1.55
CA LYS A 114 22.37 3.01 1.79
C LYS A 114 23.07 3.49 0.51
N GLU A 115 22.69 2.96 -0.65
CA GLU A 115 23.26 3.38 -1.93
C GLU A 115 22.69 4.71 -2.44
N LYS A 116 21.67 5.25 -1.77
CA LYS A 116 20.98 6.49 -2.17
C LYS A 116 21.22 7.58 -1.15
N SER A 117 21.56 8.77 -1.62
CA SER A 117 21.60 9.97 -0.76
C SER A 117 20.19 10.55 -0.60
N LEU A 118 19.33 9.85 0.14
CA LEU A 118 17.94 10.26 0.36
C LEU A 118 17.83 11.26 1.51
N LYS A 119 16.92 12.22 1.35
CA LYS A 119 16.40 13.05 2.42
C LYS A 119 14.89 12.89 2.47
N TYR A 120 14.40 12.26 3.52
CA TYR A 120 12.97 12.09 3.73
C TYR A 120 12.33 13.41 4.16
N ILE A 121 11.17 13.71 3.58
CA ILE A 121 10.37 14.91 3.89
C ILE A 121 9.07 14.48 4.55
N GLU A 122 8.36 13.52 3.94
CA GLU A 122 7.10 12.95 4.43
C GLU A 122 7.01 11.48 3.99
N SER A 123 6.13 10.69 4.63
CA SER A 123 5.84 9.30 4.27
C SER A 123 4.35 8.98 4.47
N GLU A 124 3.78 8.14 3.60
CA GLU A 124 2.35 7.76 3.58
C GLU A 124 1.40 8.99 3.61
N LEU A 125 1.81 10.08 2.95
CA LEU A 125 1.06 11.33 2.87
C LEU A 125 -0.04 11.23 1.80
N GLN A 126 -1.28 11.49 2.22
CA GLN A 126 -2.39 11.62 1.28
C GLN A 126 -2.28 12.91 0.47
N VAL A 127 -2.23 12.77 -0.85
CA VAL A 127 -2.17 13.87 -1.80
C VAL A 127 -3.39 13.88 -2.73
N VAL A 128 -3.78 15.08 -3.15
CA VAL A 128 -4.95 15.29 -4.00
C VAL A 128 -4.56 16.26 -5.11
N SER A 129 -4.83 15.88 -6.37
CA SER A 129 -4.77 16.79 -7.50
C SER A 129 -6.14 17.43 -7.69
N GLU A 130 -6.23 18.74 -7.46
CA GLU A 130 -7.47 19.51 -7.67
C GLU A 130 -7.76 19.72 -9.15
N GLU A 131 -6.71 19.90 -9.96
CA GLU A 131 -6.79 20.10 -11.40
C GLU A 131 -7.28 18.83 -12.11
N TYR A 132 -6.68 17.69 -11.81
CA TYR A 132 -7.00 16.41 -12.46
C TYR A 132 -8.00 15.55 -11.68
N GLN A 133 -8.43 16.02 -10.51
CA GLN A 133 -9.52 15.46 -9.71
C GLN A 133 -9.32 13.98 -9.29
N TYR A 134 -8.13 13.64 -8.80
CA TYR A 134 -7.82 12.32 -8.22
C TYR A 134 -6.90 12.45 -6.98
N GLY A 135 -6.79 11.40 -6.17
CA GLY A 135 -5.87 11.39 -5.03
C GLY A 135 -5.14 10.07 -4.84
N GLY A 136 -4.04 10.11 -4.10
CA GLY A 136 -3.13 8.98 -3.84
C GLY A 136 -2.61 9.04 -2.42
#